data_AF-A4V7F8-F1
#
_entry.id   AF-A4V7F8-F1
#
_cell.length_a   1.000
_cell.length_b   1.000
_cell.length_c   1.000
_cell.angle_alpha   90.00
_cell.angle_beta   90.00
_cell.angle_gamma   90.00
#
_symmetry.space_group_name_H-M   'P 1'
#
loop_
_entity.id
_entity.type
_entity.pdbx_description
1 polymer ?
#
loop_
_entity_poly.entity_id
_entity_poly.type
_entity_poly.pdbx_seq_one_letter_code
_entity_poly.pdbx_strand_id
1 'polypeptide(L)'
;MKAQALIIAMLSLCGCAADPAWVVAPPKAICFEHADKKCIGDMIAKSVETEHPGSVRDSAIRSTTALTLGAGIPTPQLLVDLKTQSETLMCLRPDSDFVSAGQAINAAREKRFDSALDEALSVKDPEAQVLALRHIASLASRSSDVKAIGRSLNTLNSVDQPAYMDALQQRLLTLLATGDIERANTLRDVLLDFYAKRPGSTIELAQIAISYATTGHIEDANVFLKRAAGLVKELNSKDIGVLFGLVIKASQGVYPPPQDFYEFSSDAMRLQAYVQLAILFDRSGQTGYAHRVASDMARFAQKSSFRVDGRDATNAFSKVLIEAM
;
A
#
# COMPACT_ATOMS: atom_id res chain seq x y z
N MET A 1 -78.03 13.80 -20.83
CA MET A 1 -77.26 12.70 -20.19
C MET A 1 -75.90 12.66 -20.88
N LYS A 2 -74.89 13.39 -20.41
CA LYS A 2 -73.90 12.97 -19.39
C LYS A 2 -73.39 11.53 -19.59
N ALA A 3 -72.30 11.40 -20.32
CA ALA A 3 -71.16 10.53 -20.00
C ALA A 3 -69.91 11.06 -20.73
N GLN A 4 -69.34 12.13 -20.18
CA GLN A 4 -67.90 12.38 -20.28
C GLN A 4 -67.20 11.23 -19.56
N ALA A 5 -66.19 10.63 -20.19
CA ALA A 5 -64.84 10.47 -19.64
C ALA A 5 -64.09 9.40 -20.44
N LEU A 6 -62.78 9.64 -20.56
CA LEU A 6 -61.74 8.61 -20.70
C LEU A 6 -61.24 8.23 -22.10
N ILE A 7 -61.05 9.17 -23.03
CA ILE A 7 -60.06 8.98 -24.13
C ILE A 7 -59.27 10.28 -24.36
N ILE A 8 -58.74 10.89 -23.31
CA ILE A 8 -57.66 11.89 -23.38
C ILE A 8 -56.71 11.63 -22.19
N ALA A 9 -56.10 10.45 -22.14
CA ALA A 9 -55.03 10.11 -21.19
C ALA A 9 -54.23 8.84 -21.57
N MET A 10 -54.20 8.42 -22.84
CA MET A 10 -53.42 7.25 -23.28
C MET A 10 -52.48 7.53 -24.46
N LEU A 11 -52.15 8.81 -24.71
CA LEU A 11 -51.26 9.21 -25.81
C LEU A 11 -50.00 9.97 -25.35
N SER A 12 -49.62 9.86 -24.06
CA SER A 12 -48.51 10.66 -23.52
C SER A 12 -47.52 9.91 -22.61
N LEU A 13 -47.52 8.56 -22.60
CA LEU A 13 -46.59 7.78 -21.76
C LEU A 13 -45.71 6.78 -22.54
N CYS A 14 -45.66 6.88 -23.87
CA CYS A 14 -44.60 6.25 -24.68
C CYS A 14 -43.55 7.30 -25.06
N GLY A 15 -43.11 8.11 -24.11
CA GLY A 15 -41.77 8.66 -24.19
C GLY A 15 -40.82 7.51 -23.86
N CYS A 16 -39.93 7.14 -24.77
CA CYS A 16 -38.73 6.40 -24.39
C CYS A 16 -38.00 7.31 -23.40
N ALA A 17 -38.28 7.16 -22.10
CA ALA A 17 -37.47 7.75 -21.07
C ALA A 17 -36.14 7.01 -21.20
N ALA A 18 -35.20 7.61 -21.93
CA ALA A 18 -33.81 7.19 -21.87
C ALA A 18 -33.47 7.13 -20.39
N ASP A 19 -32.92 5.99 -19.96
CA ASP A 19 -32.53 5.81 -18.57
C ASP A 19 -31.72 7.05 -18.14
N PRO A 20 -31.99 7.61 -16.94
CA PRO A 20 -31.32 8.81 -16.50
C PRO A 20 -29.82 8.68 -16.70
N ALA A 21 -29.15 9.71 -17.20
CA ALA A 21 -27.74 9.63 -17.56
C ALA A 21 -26.85 9.10 -16.42
N TRP A 22 -27.24 9.23 -15.15
CA TRP A 22 -26.53 8.68 -13.99
C TRP A 22 -26.71 7.16 -13.78
N VAL A 23 -27.77 6.56 -14.33
CA VAL A 23 -28.06 5.11 -14.31
C VAL A 23 -27.28 4.38 -15.40
N VAL A 24 -27.18 5.00 -16.59
CA VAL A 24 -26.44 4.45 -17.75
C VAL A 24 -25.02 4.95 -17.86
N ALA A 25 -24.63 6.00 -17.14
CA ALA A 25 -23.24 6.42 -17.08
C ALA A 25 -22.39 5.27 -16.52
N PRO A 26 -21.31 4.88 -17.20
CA PRO A 26 -20.39 3.92 -16.63
C PRO A 26 -19.88 4.45 -15.28
N PRO A 27 -19.72 3.56 -14.27
CA PRO A 27 -19.17 3.98 -12.99
C PRO A 27 -17.84 4.69 -13.22
N LYS A 28 -17.65 5.87 -12.61
CA LYS A 28 -16.38 6.64 -12.67
C LYS A 28 -15.20 5.94 -11.99
N ALA A 29 -15.38 4.70 -11.56
CA ALA A 29 -14.38 3.91 -10.86
C ALA A 29 -13.42 3.28 -11.87
N ILE A 30 -12.16 3.71 -11.82
CA ILE A 30 -11.01 3.24 -12.59
C ILE A 30 -10.77 1.73 -12.36
N CYS A 31 -11.13 1.18 -11.19
CA CYS A 31 -10.97 -0.25 -10.83
C CYS A 31 -12.28 -0.97 -10.49
N PHE A 32 -13.34 -0.75 -11.26
CA PHE A 32 -14.66 -1.30 -10.94
C PHE A 32 -14.70 -2.84 -10.97
N GLU A 33 -14.19 -3.45 -12.04
CA GLU A 33 -14.30 -4.90 -12.23
C GLU A 33 -13.23 -5.66 -11.44
N HIS A 34 -11.94 -5.38 -11.71
CA HIS A 34 -10.78 -6.04 -11.09
C HIS A 34 -9.67 -4.99 -10.91
N ALA A 35 -8.93 -5.04 -9.80
CA ALA A 35 -7.74 -4.21 -9.62
C ALA A 35 -6.48 -4.97 -10.03
N ASP A 36 -6.17 -4.94 -11.32
CA ASP A 36 -4.87 -5.36 -11.82
C ASP A 36 -3.78 -4.30 -11.52
N LYS A 37 -2.52 -4.62 -11.85
CA LYS A 37 -1.39 -3.71 -11.59
C LYS A 37 -1.57 -2.36 -12.26
N LYS A 38 -2.07 -2.35 -13.50
CA LYS A 38 -2.31 -1.13 -14.26
C LYS A 38 -3.32 -0.26 -13.53
N CYS A 39 -4.39 -0.86 -13.05
CA CYS A 39 -5.44 -0.19 -12.32
C CYS A 39 -4.95 0.45 -11.02
N ILE A 40 -4.15 -0.28 -10.24
CA ILE A 40 -3.53 0.29 -9.04
C ILE A 40 -2.55 1.43 -9.42
N GLY A 41 -1.81 1.30 -10.52
CA GLY A 41 -0.99 2.38 -11.07
C GLY A 41 -1.81 3.64 -11.38
N ASP A 42 -2.95 3.49 -12.05
CA ASP A 42 -3.86 4.60 -12.37
C ASP A 42 -4.46 5.24 -11.10
N MET A 43 -4.76 4.43 -10.08
CA MET A 43 -5.19 4.91 -8.76
C MET A 43 -4.12 5.76 -8.07
N ILE A 44 -2.86 5.34 -8.12
CA ILE A 44 -1.74 6.12 -7.57
C ILE A 44 -1.62 7.45 -8.32
N ALA A 45 -1.65 7.44 -9.66
CA ALA A 45 -1.58 8.66 -10.46
C ALA A 45 -2.72 9.64 -10.12
N LYS A 46 -3.92 9.12 -9.81
CA LYS A 46 -5.04 9.94 -9.37
C LYS A 46 -4.85 10.53 -7.97
N SER A 47 -4.21 9.81 -7.05
CA SER A 47 -3.83 10.38 -5.75
C SER A 47 -2.83 11.53 -5.91
N VAL A 48 -1.87 11.41 -6.83
CA VAL A 48 -0.92 12.50 -7.16
C VAL A 48 -1.62 13.74 -7.71
N GLU A 49 -2.68 13.59 -8.50
CA GLU A 49 -3.48 14.73 -9.02
C GLU A 49 -4.07 15.58 -7.89
N THR A 50 -4.39 14.98 -6.75
CA THR A 50 -4.97 15.69 -5.60
C THR A 50 -3.96 16.52 -4.79
N GLU A 51 -2.66 16.34 -5.06
CA GLU A 51 -1.60 17.12 -4.41
C GLU A 51 -1.55 18.56 -4.93
N HIS A 52 -1.18 19.48 -4.04
CA HIS A 52 -1.05 20.88 -4.40
C HIS A 52 0.07 21.07 -5.45
N PRO A 53 -0.17 21.84 -6.53
CA PRO A 53 0.85 22.10 -7.54
C PRO A 53 2.14 22.68 -6.94
N GLY A 54 3.29 22.19 -7.43
CA GLY A 54 4.62 22.60 -6.98
C GLY A 54 5.46 21.41 -6.53
N SER A 55 6.51 21.69 -5.73
CA SER A 55 7.54 20.70 -5.37
C SER A 55 7.00 19.38 -4.80
N VAL A 56 5.91 19.42 -4.03
CA VAL A 56 5.29 18.23 -3.44
C VAL A 56 4.73 17.33 -4.54
N ARG A 57 3.91 17.90 -5.44
CA ARG A 57 3.35 17.16 -6.57
C ARG A 57 4.45 16.70 -7.54
N ASP A 58 5.47 17.51 -7.76
CA ASP A 58 6.61 17.16 -8.62
C ASP A 58 7.40 15.96 -8.08
N SER A 59 7.65 15.89 -6.77
CA SER A 59 8.22 14.69 -6.13
C SER A 59 7.30 13.48 -6.23
N ALA A 60 5.99 13.69 -6.04
CA ALA A 60 5.00 12.62 -6.13
C ALA A 60 4.91 12.05 -7.57
N ILE A 61 5.00 12.90 -8.60
CA ILE A 61 5.06 12.49 -10.01
C ILE A 61 6.29 11.60 -10.26
N ARG A 62 7.46 12.06 -9.83
CA ARG A 62 8.75 11.34 -10.05
C ARG A 62 8.79 10.01 -9.30
N SER A 63 8.40 10.01 -8.03
CA SER A 63 8.31 8.80 -7.22
C SER A 63 7.32 7.81 -7.80
N THR A 64 6.13 8.27 -8.21
CA THR A 64 5.12 7.39 -8.83
C THR A 64 5.62 6.80 -10.14
N THR A 65 6.35 7.58 -10.95
CA THR A 65 6.96 7.08 -12.19
C THR A 65 7.94 5.94 -11.91
N ALA A 66 8.82 6.12 -10.92
CA ALA A 66 9.74 5.06 -10.49
C ALA A 66 8.98 3.81 -10.01
N LEU A 67 7.90 3.98 -9.25
CA LEU A 67 7.11 2.89 -8.70
C LEU A 67 6.34 2.11 -9.77
N THR A 68 5.76 2.79 -10.77
CA THR A 68 5.08 2.12 -11.90
C THR A 68 6.07 1.34 -12.75
N LEU A 69 7.27 1.89 -12.98
CA LEU A 69 8.36 1.18 -13.64
C LEU A 69 8.85 -0.02 -12.82
N GLY A 70 9.01 0.14 -11.50
CA GLY A 70 9.34 -0.93 -10.56
C GLY A 70 8.34 -2.07 -10.61
N ALA A 71 7.05 -1.75 -10.70
CA ALA A 71 5.97 -2.71 -10.84
C ALA A 71 5.96 -3.42 -12.22
N GLY A 72 6.72 -2.93 -13.20
CA GLY A 72 6.77 -3.48 -14.56
C GLY A 72 5.53 -3.14 -15.38
N ILE A 73 4.88 -2.00 -15.10
CA ILE A 73 3.71 -1.53 -15.86
C ILE A 73 4.02 -0.24 -16.64
N PRO A 74 3.32 0.02 -17.75
CA PRO A 74 3.39 1.30 -18.43
C PRO A 74 3.00 2.45 -17.49
N THR A 75 3.65 3.59 -17.64
CA THR A 75 3.30 4.81 -16.91
C THR A 75 1.85 5.22 -17.21
N PRO A 76 1.01 5.45 -16.18
CA PRO A 76 -0.37 5.95 -16.37
C PRO A 76 -0.42 7.23 -17.21
N GLN A 77 -1.38 7.34 -18.13
CA GLN A 77 -1.50 8.51 -19.01
C GLN A 77 -1.70 9.80 -18.20
N LEU A 78 -2.50 9.75 -17.14
CA LEU A 78 -2.69 10.89 -16.22
C LEU A 78 -1.36 11.38 -15.65
N LEU A 79 -0.44 10.47 -15.33
CA LEU A 79 0.87 10.84 -14.81
C LEU A 79 1.75 11.50 -15.87
N VAL A 80 1.67 11.02 -17.12
CA VAL A 80 2.33 11.66 -18.28
C VAL A 80 1.81 13.07 -18.50
N ASP A 81 0.50 13.27 -18.40
CA ASP A 81 -0.14 14.58 -18.56
C ASP A 81 0.28 15.55 -17.45
N LEU A 82 0.24 15.09 -16.19
CA LEU A 82 0.69 15.86 -15.02
C LEU A 82 2.18 16.23 -15.10
N LYS A 83 3.00 15.29 -15.57
CA LYS A 83 4.43 15.53 -15.81
C LYS A 83 4.63 16.61 -16.88
N THR A 84 3.97 16.47 -18.02
CA THR A 84 4.05 17.43 -19.14
C THR A 84 3.64 18.83 -18.69
N GLN A 85 2.57 18.95 -17.90
CA GLN A 85 2.15 20.22 -17.32
C GLN A 85 3.22 20.83 -16.41
N SER A 86 3.86 20.01 -15.58
CA SER A 86 4.88 20.45 -14.62
C SER A 86 6.20 20.84 -15.30
N GLU A 87 6.58 20.13 -16.38
CA GLU A 87 7.72 20.47 -17.24
C GLU A 87 7.50 21.77 -18.01
N THR A 88 6.28 22.00 -18.52
CA THR A 88 5.90 23.24 -19.21
C THR A 88 6.02 24.46 -18.30
N LEU A 89 5.84 24.26 -16.98
CA LEU A 89 5.98 25.29 -15.94
C LEU A 89 7.43 25.40 -15.40
N MET A 90 8.40 24.71 -16.03
CA MET A 90 9.86 24.76 -15.75
C MET A 90 10.34 24.28 -14.37
N CYS A 91 9.51 23.57 -13.59
CA CYS A 91 9.86 23.19 -12.21
C CYS A 91 10.39 21.75 -12.05
N LEU A 92 10.21 20.87 -13.04
CA LEU A 92 10.60 19.46 -12.91
C LEU A 92 12.08 19.24 -13.24
N ARG A 93 12.83 18.64 -12.32
CA ARG A 93 14.21 18.16 -12.56
C ARG A 93 14.19 16.94 -13.51
N PRO A 94 15.31 16.61 -14.19
CA PRO A 94 15.40 15.40 -15.00
C PRO A 94 15.08 14.13 -14.20
N ASP A 95 14.26 13.25 -14.78
CA ASP A 95 13.76 12.03 -14.13
C ASP A 95 14.66 10.81 -14.27
N SER A 96 15.85 10.95 -14.88
CA SER A 96 16.71 9.79 -15.21
C SER A 96 17.04 8.94 -13.98
N ASP A 97 17.31 9.57 -12.84
CA ASP A 97 17.60 8.88 -11.58
C ASP A 97 16.37 8.12 -11.03
N PHE A 98 15.16 8.66 -11.18
CA PHE A 98 13.92 7.98 -10.79
C PHE A 98 13.56 6.83 -11.73
N VAL A 99 13.87 6.96 -13.03
CA VAL A 99 13.73 5.86 -13.99
C VAL A 99 14.69 4.72 -13.63
N SER A 100 15.96 5.02 -13.33
CA SER A 100 16.94 4.03 -12.87
C SER A 100 16.54 3.40 -11.53
N ALA A 101 16.00 4.17 -10.59
CA ALA A 101 15.43 3.65 -9.35
C ALA A 101 14.31 2.65 -9.61
N GLY A 102 13.39 2.96 -10.54
CA GLY A 102 12.32 2.04 -10.95
C GLY A 102 12.85 0.75 -11.57
N GLN A 103 13.86 0.84 -12.44
CA GLN A 103 14.51 -0.35 -13.04
C GLN A 103 15.15 -1.26 -11.99
N ALA A 104 15.84 -0.66 -11.00
CA ALA A 104 16.43 -1.40 -9.89
C ALA A 104 15.36 -2.12 -9.05
N ILE A 105 14.24 -1.46 -8.74
CA ILE A 105 13.10 -2.08 -8.03
C ILE A 105 12.54 -3.26 -8.84
N ASN A 106 12.39 -3.10 -10.16
CA ASN A 106 11.89 -4.15 -11.04
C ASN A 106 12.82 -5.37 -11.05
N ALA A 107 14.13 -5.15 -11.18
CA ALA A 107 15.12 -6.21 -11.10
C ALA A 107 15.07 -6.97 -9.76
N ALA A 108 14.87 -6.27 -8.64
CA ALA A 108 14.69 -6.92 -7.34
C ALA A 108 13.39 -7.75 -7.24
N ARG A 109 12.29 -7.30 -7.85
CA ARG A 109 11.05 -8.11 -7.94
C ARG A 109 11.25 -9.40 -8.72
N GLU A 110 12.12 -9.36 -9.73
CA GLU A 110 12.57 -10.54 -10.47
C GLU A 110 13.66 -11.36 -9.74
N LYS A 111 13.92 -11.05 -8.47
CA LYS A 111 14.93 -11.70 -7.61
C LYS A 111 16.37 -11.51 -8.09
N ARG A 112 16.64 -10.52 -8.95
CA ARG A 112 17.98 -10.12 -9.41
C ARG A 112 18.57 -9.08 -8.47
N PHE A 113 18.75 -9.43 -7.19
CA PHE A 113 19.10 -8.49 -6.13
C PHE A 113 20.49 -7.85 -6.28
N ASP A 114 21.49 -8.61 -6.74
CA ASP A 114 22.85 -8.08 -6.89
C ASP A 114 22.90 -6.93 -7.91
N SER A 115 22.29 -7.12 -9.09
CA SER A 115 22.19 -6.06 -10.11
C SER A 115 21.29 -4.90 -9.67
N ALA A 116 20.17 -5.21 -9.00
CA ALA A 116 19.28 -4.18 -8.47
C ALA A 116 19.99 -3.25 -7.48
N LEU A 117 20.83 -3.80 -6.59
CA LEU A 117 21.60 -3.01 -5.64
C LEU A 117 22.71 -2.19 -6.31
N ASP A 118 23.40 -2.76 -7.31
CA ASP A 118 24.40 -2.00 -8.09
C ASP A 118 23.76 -0.81 -8.81
N GLU A 119 22.62 -1.03 -9.46
CA GLU A 119 21.84 0.01 -10.13
C GLU A 119 21.39 1.08 -9.13
N ALA A 120 20.78 0.71 -8.00
CA ALA A 120 20.32 1.65 -6.98
C ALA A 120 21.47 2.48 -6.37
N LEU A 121 22.65 1.87 -6.16
CA LEU A 121 23.83 2.57 -5.66
C LEU A 121 24.42 3.57 -6.67
N SER A 122 24.14 3.38 -7.96
CA SER A 122 24.59 4.30 -9.01
C SER A 122 23.69 5.54 -9.20
N VAL A 123 22.47 5.51 -8.62
CA VAL A 123 21.51 6.62 -8.65
C VAL A 123 22.08 7.82 -7.87
N LYS A 124 22.10 9.00 -8.49
CA LYS A 124 22.71 10.20 -7.90
C LYS A 124 21.75 11.03 -7.06
N ASP A 125 20.48 11.10 -7.48
CA ASP A 125 19.44 11.75 -6.69
C ASP A 125 19.18 10.96 -5.39
N PRO A 126 19.38 11.59 -4.21
CA PRO A 126 19.23 10.88 -2.93
C PRO A 126 17.82 10.36 -2.67
N GLU A 127 16.79 11.07 -3.13
CA GLU A 127 15.38 10.68 -2.94
C GLU A 127 15.09 9.43 -3.77
N ALA A 128 15.52 9.42 -5.04
CA ALA A 128 15.39 8.26 -5.92
C ALA A 128 16.18 7.04 -5.41
N GLN A 129 17.41 7.26 -4.92
CA GLN A 129 18.24 6.20 -4.36
C GLN A 129 17.59 5.58 -3.11
N VAL A 130 17.12 6.40 -2.16
CA VAL A 130 16.43 5.91 -0.96
C VAL A 130 15.16 5.14 -1.32
N LEU A 131 14.38 5.65 -2.28
CA LEU A 131 13.18 4.98 -2.78
C LEU A 131 13.49 3.56 -3.28
N ALA A 132 14.51 3.42 -4.14
CA ALA A 132 14.94 2.12 -4.64
C ALA A 132 15.42 1.20 -3.50
N LEU A 133 16.34 1.68 -2.67
CA LEU A 133 16.92 0.87 -1.58
C LEU A 133 15.87 0.39 -0.60
N ARG A 134 14.87 1.21 -0.26
CA ARG A 134 13.75 0.83 0.63
C ARG A 134 12.98 -0.38 0.08
N HIS A 135 12.56 -0.31 -1.18
CA HIS A 135 11.79 -1.40 -1.79
C HIS A 135 12.64 -2.64 -2.04
N ILE A 136 13.90 -2.47 -2.47
CA ILE A 136 14.84 -3.59 -2.63
C ILE A 136 15.07 -4.29 -1.30
N ALA A 137 15.29 -3.55 -0.21
CA ALA A 137 15.48 -4.14 1.12
C ALA A 137 14.22 -4.85 1.63
N SER A 138 13.03 -4.30 1.40
CA SER A 138 11.76 -4.95 1.72
C SER A 138 11.61 -6.29 0.98
N LEU A 139 11.84 -6.30 -0.34
CA LEU A 139 11.78 -7.50 -1.19
C LEU A 139 12.86 -8.53 -0.80
N ALA A 140 14.09 -8.08 -0.56
CA ALA A 140 15.20 -8.94 -0.15
C ALA A 140 14.93 -9.57 1.22
N SER A 141 14.41 -8.81 2.19
CA SER A 141 14.10 -9.27 3.56
C SER A 141 13.11 -10.43 3.60
N ARG A 142 12.27 -10.55 2.57
CA ARG A 142 11.31 -11.63 2.34
C ARG A 142 11.89 -12.86 1.64
N SER A 143 13.07 -12.74 1.04
CA SER A 143 13.70 -13.79 0.26
C SER A 143 14.47 -14.78 1.16
N SER A 144 14.93 -15.88 0.57
CA SER A 144 15.89 -16.80 1.17
C SER A 144 17.36 -16.42 0.89
N ASP A 145 17.60 -15.33 0.15
CA ASP A 145 18.96 -14.91 -0.24
C ASP A 145 19.60 -14.10 0.89
N VAL A 146 20.33 -14.79 1.76
CA VAL A 146 21.01 -14.20 2.93
C VAL A 146 22.03 -13.12 2.51
N LYS A 147 22.69 -13.29 1.36
CA LYS A 147 23.66 -12.31 0.86
C LYS A 147 22.96 -11.03 0.42
N ALA A 148 21.87 -11.16 -0.34
CA ALA A 148 21.05 -10.03 -0.74
C ALA A 148 20.44 -9.28 0.46
N ILE A 149 19.99 -10.01 1.48
CA ILE A 149 19.47 -9.43 2.73
C ILE A 149 20.54 -8.60 3.41
N GLY A 150 21.71 -9.20 3.70
CA GLY A 150 22.79 -8.52 4.41
C GLY A 150 23.27 -7.29 3.66
N ARG A 151 23.46 -7.40 2.33
CA ARG A 151 23.90 -6.29 1.50
C ARG A 151 22.86 -5.15 1.46
N SER A 152 21.59 -5.46 1.20
CA SER A 152 20.52 -4.45 1.14
C SER A 152 20.37 -3.71 2.47
N LEU A 153 20.37 -4.44 3.58
CA LEU A 153 20.20 -3.88 4.92
C LEU A 153 21.40 -3.02 5.35
N ASN A 154 22.63 -3.48 5.09
CA ASN A 154 23.84 -2.72 5.43
C ASN A 154 23.91 -1.41 4.65
N THR A 155 23.58 -1.45 3.35
CA THR A 155 23.50 -0.24 2.52
C THR A 155 22.45 0.73 3.07
N LEU A 156 21.22 0.25 3.29
CA LEU A 156 20.11 1.10 3.72
C LEU A 156 20.35 1.73 5.10
N ASN A 157 20.96 1.00 6.03
CA ASN A 157 21.31 1.49 7.37
C ASN A 157 22.18 2.75 7.34
N SER A 158 23.04 2.89 6.32
CA SER A 158 23.92 4.05 6.18
C SER A 158 23.23 5.29 5.57
N VAL A 159 22.02 5.14 5.02
CA VAL A 159 21.33 6.17 4.23
C VAL A 159 20.02 6.63 4.87
N ASP A 160 19.16 5.69 5.30
CA ASP A 160 17.82 5.99 5.84
C ASP A 160 17.48 5.02 6.98
N GLN A 161 17.72 5.47 8.22
CA GLN A 161 17.48 4.68 9.43
C GLN A 161 16.01 4.23 9.60
N PRO A 162 14.99 5.11 9.41
CA PRO A 162 13.60 4.68 9.35
C PRO A 162 13.33 3.56 8.34
N ALA A 163 13.77 3.72 7.09
CA ALA A 163 13.54 2.69 6.07
C ALA A 163 14.27 1.37 6.39
N TYR A 164 15.46 1.47 7.00
CA TYR A 164 16.19 0.30 7.49
C TYR A 164 15.38 -0.46 8.57
N MET A 165 14.78 0.25 9.52
CA MET A 165 13.93 -0.36 10.55
C MET A 165 12.66 -0.98 9.96
N ASP A 166 12.05 -0.36 8.95
CA ASP A 166 10.91 -0.94 8.25
C ASP A 166 11.27 -2.24 7.52
N ALA A 167 12.45 -2.28 6.88
CA ALA A 167 12.96 -3.50 6.23
C ALA A 167 13.26 -4.61 7.25
N LEU A 168 13.86 -4.26 8.40
CA LEU A 168 14.04 -5.18 9.51
C LEU A 168 12.70 -5.72 10.04
N GLN A 169 11.67 -4.88 10.13
CA GLN A 169 10.34 -5.34 10.50
C GLN A 169 9.77 -6.35 9.49
N GLN A 170 10.05 -6.19 8.19
CA GLN A 170 9.70 -7.22 7.20
C GLN A 170 10.46 -8.53 7.41
N ARG A 171 11.72 -8.45 7.86
CA ARG A 171 12.56 -9.61 8.17
C ARG A 171 12.06 -10.38 9.41
N LEU A 172 11.51 -9.68 10.41
CA LEU A 172 10.97 -10.29 11.62
C LEU A 172 9.98 -11.42 11.29
N LEU A 173 9.03 -11.18 10.38
CA LEU A 173 8.05 -12.20 9.99
C LEU A 173 8.73 -13.45 9.40
N THR A 174 9.76 -13.27 8.58
CA THR A 174 10.51 -14.39 7.99
C THR A 174 11.30 -15.18 9.04
N LEU A 175 11.90 -14.51 10.04
CA LEU A 175 12.58 -15.19 11.15
C LEU A 175 11.60 -16.04 11.96
N LEU A 176 10.43 -15.50 12.27
CA LEU A 176 9.37 -16.22 12.98
C LEU A 176 8.88 -17.43 12.17
N ALA A 177 8.57 -17.24 10.88
CA ALA A 177 8.10 -18.30 10.01
C ALA A 177 9.12 -19.43 9.79
N THR A 178 10.42 -19.14 9.92
CA THR A 178 11.51 -20.12 9.79
C THR A 178 11.95 -20.73 11.13
N GLY A 179 11.36 -20.29 12.25
CA GLY A 179 11.66 -20.80 13.58
C GLY A 179 12.94 -20.24 14.21
N ASP A 180 13.53 -19.16 13.66
CA ASP A 180 14.67 -18.45 14.26
C ASP A 180 14.17 -17.49 15.35
N ILE A 181 13.58 -18.07 16.41
CA ILE A 181 12.86 -17.35 17.47
C ILE A 181 13.80 -16.46 18.29
N GLU A 182 15.04 -16.87 18.51
CA GLU A 182 16.03 -16.10 19.27
C GLU A 182 16.36 -14.78 18.57
N ARG A 183 16.65 -14.83 17.25
CA ARG A 183 16.90 -13.61 16.48
C ARG A 183 15.63 -12.78 16.29
N ALA A 184 14.47 -13.43 16.13
CA ALA A 184 13.19 -12.72 16.07
C ALA A 184 12.93 -11.91 17.36
N ASN A 185 13.15 -12.50 18.53
CA ASN A 185 12.96 -11.84 19.83
C ASN A 185 13.96 -10.69 20.04
N THR A 186 15.22 -10.89 19.66
CA THR A 186 16.23 -9.83 19.70
C THR A 186 15.83 -8.67 18.80
N LEU A 187 15.39 -8.98 17.58
CA LEU A 187 14.97 -7.96 16.62
C LEU A 187 13.72 -7.22 17.07
N ARG A 188 12.73 -7.92 17.63
CA ARG A 188 11.52 -7.34 18.22
C ARG A 188 11.86 -6.26 19.25
N ASP A 189 12.82 -6.53 20.13
CA ASP A 189 13.20 -5.60 21.18
C ASP A 189 13.91 -4.36 20.60
N VAL A 190 14.76 -4.54 19.57
CA VAL A 190 15.38 -3.42 18.83
C VAL A 190 14.31 -2.55 18.15
N LEU A 191 13.33 -3.17 17.48
CA LEU A 191 12.26 -2.46 16.80
C LEU A 191 11.35 -1.71 17.79
N LEU A 192 11.05 -2.31 18.95
CA LEU A 192 10.31 -1.66 20.03
C LEU A 192 11.02 -0.40 20.50
N ASP A 193 12.31 -0.52 20.83
CA ASP A 193 13.11 0.60 21.35
C ASP A 193 13.23 1.75 20.35
N PHE A 194 13.22 1.45 19.05
CA PHE A 194 13.22 2.43 17.99
C PHE A 194 11.86 3.12 17.84
N TYR A 195 10.78 2.35 17.61
CA TYR A 195 9.47 2.91 17.31
C TYR A 195 8.78 3.53 18.52
N ALA A 196 8.98 3.02 19.73
CA ALA A 196 8.38 3.60 20.94
C ALA A 196 8.86 5.03 21.23
N LYS A 197 10.03 5.42 20.73
CA LYS A 197 10.58 6.79 20.88
C LYS A 197 10.09 7.74 19.79
N ARG A 198 9.36 7.23 18.80
CA ARG A 198 8.98 7.99 17.60
C ARG A 198 7.47 8.26 17.59
N PRO A 199 7.04 9.54 17.54
CA PRO A 199 5.63 9.86 17.43
C PRO A 199 5.02 9.26 16.16
N GLY A 200 3.80 8.73 16.28
CA GLY A 200 3.05 8.19 15.15
C GLY A 200 3.38 6.73 14.78
N SER A 201 4.31 6.06 15.47
CA SER A 201 4.72 4.69 15.13
C SER A 201 3.82 3.56 15.68
N THR A 202 2.55 3.87 15.95
CA THR A 202 1.58 2.91 16.51
C THR A 202 1.35 1.72 15.59
N ILE A 203 1.35 1.95 14.28
CA ILE A 203 1.05 0.91 13.28
C ILE A 203 2.23 -0.04 13.11
N GLU A 204 3.45 0.47 13.12
CA GLU A 204 4.69 -0.29 13.08
C GLU A 204 4.80 -1.20 14.30
N LEU A 205 4.50 -0.68 15.49
CA LEU A 205 4.42 -1.48 16.71
C LEU A 205 3.32 -2.54 16.62
N ALA A 206 2.13 -2.20 16.12
CA ALA A 206 1.07 -3.19 15.91
C ALA A 206 1.47 -4.29 14.90
N GLN A 207 2.21 -3.94 13.85
CA GLN A 207 2.71 -4.89 12.83
C GLN A 207 3.73 -5.88 13.40
N ILE A 208 4.53 -5.48 14.39
CA ILE A 208 5.41 -6.41 15.12
C ILE A 208 4.57 -7.47 15.82
N ALA A 209 3.54 -7.07 16.58
CA ALA A 209 2.64 -8.01 17.25
C ALA A 209 1.92 -8.94 16.26
N ILE A 210 1.43 -8.37 15.16
CA ILE A 210 0.79 -9.11 14.07
C ILE A 210 1.73 -10.18 13.49
N SER A 211 3.03 -9.87 13.36
CA SER A 211 4.00 -10.83 12.82
C SER A 211 4.10 -12.08 13.70
N TYR A 212 4.09 -11.90 15.03
CA TYR A 212 4.04 -13.02 15.98
C TYR A 212 2.71 -13.77 15.91
N ALA A 213 1.59 -13.05 15.93
CA ALA A 213 0.27 -13.69 15.95
C ALA A 213 0.00 -14.55 14.70
N THR A 214 0.36 -14.03 13.52
CA THR A 214 0.17 -14.71 12.22
C THR A 214 1.12 -15.88 11.99
N THR A 215 2.16 -16.03 12.81
CA THR A 215 3.08 -17.18 12.80
C THR A 215 2.82 -18.17 13.93
N GLY A 216 1.68 -18.05 14.63
CA GLY A 216 1.27 -18.97 15.68
C GLY A 216 1.75 -18.59 17.09
N HIS A 217 2.48 -17.48 17.24
CA HIS A 217 3.01 -16.99 18.52
C HIS A 217 2.07 -15.96 19.17
N ILE A 218 0.80 -16.32 19.37
CA ILE A 218 -0.23 -15.40 19.87
C ILE A 218 0.07 -14.92 21.29
N GLU A 219 0.61 -15.79 22.16
CA GLU A 219 0.97 -15.42 23.53
C GLU A 219 2.09 -14.37 23.55
N ASP A 220 3.12 -14.56 22.73
CA ASP A 220 4.23 -13.60 22.58
C ASP A 220 3.74 -12.27 22.00
N ALA A 221 2.82 -12.30 21.04
CA ALA A 221 2.19 -11.11 20.49
C ALA A 221 1.44 -10.31 21.59
N ASN A 222 0.69 -11.00 22.45
CA ASN A 222 -0.03 -10.38 23.56
C ASN A 222 0.91 -9.81 24.63
N VAL A 223 1.99 -10.52 24.97
CA VAL A 223 3.03 -10.04 25.89
C VAL A 223 3.69 -8.78 25.33
N PHE A 224 4.05 -8.80 24.05
CA PHE A 224 4.62 -7.64 23.36
C PHE A 224 3.66 -6.46 23.36
N LEU A 225 2.38 -6.64 22.98
CA LEU A 225 1.39 -5.56 22.96
C LEU A 225 1.22 -4.92 24.33
N LYS A 226 1.14 -5.71 25.41
CA LYS A 226 1.06 -5.18 26.78
C LYS A 226 2.28 -4.32 27.12
N ARG A 227 3.49 -4.77 26.78
CA ARG A 227 4.73 -4.02 27.00
C ARG A 227 4.74 -2.73 26.18
N ALA A 228 4.45 -2.81 24.88
CA ALA A 228 4.47 -1.68 23.97
C ALA A 228 3.40 -0.64 24.32
N ALA A 229 2.20 -1.07 24.73
CA ALA A 229 1.11 -0.19 25.17
C ALA A 229 1.43 0.59 26.45
N GLY A 230 2.37 0.11 27.28
CA GLY A 230 2.93 0.86 28.40
C GLY A 230 3.80 2.04 27.97
N LEU A 231 4.30 2.04 26.74
CA LEU A 231 5.15 3.08 26.16
C LEU A 231 4.38 3.98 25.17
N VAL A 232 3.47 3.41 24.39
CA VAL A 232 2.67 4.09 23.35
C VAL A 232 1.19 3.83 23.60
N LYS A 233 0.47 4.83 24.12
CA LYS A 233 -0.91 4.67 24.61
C LYS A 233 -1.90 4.34 23.49
N GLU A 234 -1.65 4.83 22.28
CA GLU A 234 -2.47 4.67 21.08
C GLU A 234 -2.62 3.21 20.65
N LEU A 235 -1.72 2.32 21.10
CA LEU A 235 -1.84 0.87 20.89
C LEU A 235 -3.07 0.26 21.57
N ASN A 236 -3.63 0.91 22.59
CA ASN A 236 -4.87 0.48 23.24
C ASN A 236 -6.13 0.96 22.52
N SER A 237 -5.99 1.61 21.36
CA SER A 237 -7.14 2.07 20.60
C SER A 237 -7.96 0.90 20.04
N LYS A 238 -9.27 1.14 19.89
CA LYS A 238 -10.19 0.18 19.27
C LYS A 238 -9.69 -0.28 17.91
N ASP A 239 -9.19 0.64 17.08
CA ASP A 239 -8.76 0.35 15.71
C ASP A 239 -7.59 -0.64 15.65
N ILE A 240 -6.66 -0.60 16.61
CA ILE A 240 -5.58 -1.59 16.69
C ILE A 240 -6.12 -2.97 17.07
N GLY A 241 -7.10 -3.03 17.99
CA GLY A 241 -7.80 -4.28 18.31
C GLY A 241 -8.53 -4.87 17.10
N VAL A 242 -9.23 -4.03 16.33
CA VAL A 242 -9.92 -4.43 15.09
C VAL A 242 -8.91 -4.96 14.06
N LEU A 243 -7.82 -4.24 13.82
CA LEU A 243 -6.77 -4.65 12.89
C LEU A 243 -6.18 -6.01 13.27
N PHE A 244 -5.85 -6.19 14.55
CA PHE A 244 -5.26 -7.43 15.05
C PHE A 244 -6.19 -8.62 14.87
N GLY A 245 -7.47 -8.48 15.25
CA GLY A 245 -8.47 -9.53 15.07
C GLY A 245 -8.69 -9.88 13.59
N LEU A 246 -8.73 -8.86 12.73
CA LEU A 246 -8.92 -9.03 11.29
C LEU A 246 -7.75 -9.79 10.65
N VAL A 247 -6.51 -9.45 11.03
CA VAL A 247 -5.31 -10.10 10.48
C VAL A 247 -5.15 -11.54 11.00
N ILE A 248 -5.49 -11.81 12.26
CA ILE A 248 -5.48 -13.19 12.79
C ILE A 248 -6.47 -14.08 12.03
N LYS A 249 -7.70 -13.62 11.82
CA LYS A 249 -8.69 -14.36 10.99
C LYS A 249 -8.13 -14.63 9.59
N ALA A 250 -7.52 -13.62 8.97
CA ALA A 250 -6.93 -13.75 7.64
C ALA A 250 -5.76 -14.76 7.59
N SER A 251 -4.92 -14.81 8.63
CA SER A 251 -3.84 -15.82 8.71
C SER A 251 -4.34 -17.26 8.81
N GLN A 252 -5.60 -17.46 9.22
CA GLN A 252 -6.26 -18.76 9.24
C GLN A 252 -6.90 -19.11 7.88
N GLY A 253 -6.67 -18.31 6.84
CA GLY A 253 -7.23 -18.49 5.50
C GLY A 253 -8.66 -17.96 5.34
N VAL A 254 -9.17 -17.20 6.31
CA VAL A 254 -10.52 -16.63 6.24
C VAL A 254 -10.48 -15.24 5.63
N TYR A 255 -11.16 -15.04 4.50
CA TYR A 255 -11.32 -13.71 3.93
C TYR A 255 -12.24 -12.85 4.80
N PRO A 256 -11.80 -11.68 5.30
CA PRO A 256 -12.63 -10.83 6.16
C PRO A 256 -13.86 -10.30 5.40
N PRO A 257 -15.06 -10.37 5.99
CA PRO A 257 -16.25 -9.85 5.36
C PRO A 257 -16.26 -8.31 5.42
N PRO A 258 -16.98 -7.59 4.52
CA PRO A 258 -16.96 -6.13 4.46
C PRO A 258 -17.35 -5.43 5.77
N GLN A 259 -18.15 -6.09 6.62
CA GLN A 259 -18.58 -5.56 7.92
C GLN A 259 -17.41 -5.33 8.88
N ASP A 260 -16.41 -6.23 8.90
CA ASP A 260 -15.25 -6.13 9.78
C ASP A 260 -14.47 -4.83 9.54
N PHE A 261 -14.49 -4.32 8.30
CA PHE A 261 -13.83 -3.06 7.96
C PHE A 261 -14.63 -1.83 8.40
N TYR A 262 -15.94 -1.91 8.67
CA TYR A 262 -16.73 -0.75 9.13
C TYR A 262 -16.46 -0.42 10.60
N GLU A 263 -15.72 -1.26 11.31
CA GLU A 263 -15.42 -1.05 12.74
C GLU A 263 -14.32 -0.02 12.99
N PHE A 264 -13.50 0.28 11.98
CA PHE A 264 -12.42 1.28 12.03
C PHE A 264 -12.97 2.70 12.15
N SER A 265 -12.31 3.52 12.96
CA SER A 265 -12.71 4.91 13.22
C SER A 265 -12.33 5.89 12.11
N SER A 266 -11.41 5.53 11.22
CA SER A 266 -10.96 6.39 10.11
C SER A 266 -10.70 5.62 8.81
N ASP A 267 -10.83 6.33 7.69
CA ASP A 267 -10.51 5.79 6.38
C ASP A 267 -9.02 5.43 6.22
N ALA A 268 -8.13 6.18 6.89
CA ALA A 268 -6.70 5.89 6.88
C ALA A 268 -6.39 4.54 7.56
N MET A 269 -7.00 4.27 8.72
CA MET A 269 -6.85 2.99 9.41
C MET A 269 -7.42 1.83 8.60
N ARG A 270 -8.58 2.05 7.97
CA ARG A 270 -9.17 1.07 7.06
C ARG A 270 -8.28 0.79 5.85
N LEU A 271 -7.67 1.83 5.25
CA LEU A 271 -6.74 1.69 4.14
C LEU A 271 -5.51 0.88 4.55
N GLN A 272 -4.94 1.16 5.73
CA GLN A 272 -3.82 0.39 6.27
C GLN A 272 -4.18 -1.08 6.50
N ALA A 273 -5.39 -1.38 6.97
CA ALA A 273 -5.86 -2.76 7.11
C ALA A 273 -5.87 -3.52 5.77
N TYR A 274 -6.34 -2.89 4.69
CA TYR A 274 -6.25 -3.47 3.34
C TYR A 274 -4.80 -3.75 2.93
N VAL A 275 -3.87 -2.82 3.18
CA VAL A 275 -2.44 -3.03 2.88
C VAL A 275 -1.90 -4.25 3.62
N GLN A 276 -2.17 -4.37 4.92
CA GLN A 276 -1.68 -5.50 5.73
C GLN A 276 -2.22 -6.84 5.22
N LEU A 277 -3.51 -6.90 4.89
CA LEU A 277 -4.13 -8.10 4.35
C LEU A 277 -3.56 -8.50 2.99
N ALA A 278 -3.35 -7.53 2.10
CA ALA A 278 -2.84 -7.82 0.75
C ALA A 278 -1.45 -8.47 0.85
N ILE A 279 -0.57 -7.89 1.69
CA ILE A 279 0.77 -8.41 1.94
C ILE A 279 0.71 -9.77 2.63
N LEU A 280 -0.18 -9.97 3.61
CA LEU A 280 -0.32 -11.24 4.32
C LEU A 280 -0.79 -12.37 3.39
N PHE A 281 -1.83 -12.12 2.59
CA PHE A 281 -2.36 -13.12 1.67
C PHE A 281 -1.34 -13.47 0.58
N ASP A 282 -0.63 -12.48 0.04
CA ASP A 282 0.45 -12.73 -0.92
C ASP A 282 1.56 -13.60 -0.29
N ARG A 283 2.02 -13.23 0.92
CA ARG A 283 3.08 -13.97 1.63
C ARG A 283 2.69 -15.39 2.01
N SER A 284 1.41 -15.64 2.27
CA SER A 284 0.90 -16.99 2.56
C SER A 284 0.59 -17.81 1.31
N GLY A 285 0.89 -17.30 0.11
CA GLY A 285 0.63 -17.98 -1.16
C GLY A 285 -0.83 -17.91 -1.63
N GLN A 286 -1.67 -17.15 -0.92
CA GLN A 286 -3.09 -16.95 -1.24
C GLN A 286 -3.26 -15.75 -2.19
N THR A 287 -2.58 -15.77 -3.33
CA THR A 287 -2.52 -14.65 -4.29
C THR A 287 -3.89 -14.19 -4.78
N GLY A 288 -4.84 -15.12 -4.96
CA GLY A 288 -6.23 -14.79 -5.30
C GLY A 288 -6.91 -13.88 -4.26
N TYR A 289 -6.64 -14.11 -2.97
CA TYR A 289 -7.12 -13.22 -1.90
C TYR A 289 -6.35 -11.90 -1.87
N ALA A 290 -5.04 -11.90 -2.12
CA ALA A 290 -4.27 -10.65 -2.23
C ALA A 290 -4.85 -9.72 -3.32
N HIS A 291 -5.12 -10.26 -4.51
CA HIS A 291 -5.76 -9.49 -5.60
C HIS A 291 -7.19 -9.04 -5.27
N ARG A 292 -7.95 -9.87 -4.55
CA ARG A 292 -9.29 -9.49 -4.10
C ARG A 292 -9.24 -8.34 -3.09
N VAL A 293 -8.31 -8.39 -2.13
CA VAL A 293 -8.09 -7.30 -1.16
C VAL A 293 -7.65 -6.03 -1.87
N ALA A 294 -6.74 -6.11 -2.84
CA ALA A 294 -6.32 -4.96 -3.65
C ALA A 294 -7.52 -4.34 -4.42
N SER A 295 -8.43 -5.18 -4.91
CA SER A 295 -9.66 -4.74 -5.58
C SER A 295 -10.63 -4.05 -4.61
N ASP A 296 -10.83 -4.61 -3.43
CA ASP A 296 -11.69 -4.01 -2.41
C ASP A 296 -11.10 -2.70 -1.86
N MET A 297 -9.77 -2.63 -1.71
CA MET A 297 -9.02 -1.43 -1.37
C MET A 297 -9.22 -0.33 -2.42
N ALA A 298 -9.08 -0.66 -3.70
CA ALA A 298 -9.28 0.29 -4.79
C ALA A 298 -10.72 0.79 -4.82
N ARG A 299 -11.71 -0.10 -4.68
CA ARG A 299 -13.14 0.28 -4.62
C ARG A 299 -13.44 1.18 -3.43
N PHE A 300 -12.83 0.91 -2.28
CA PHE A 300 -12.97 1.74 -1.08
C PHE A 300 -12.45 3.17 -1.30
N ALA A 301 -11.24 3.32 -1.86
CA ALA A 301 -10.65 4.63 -2.12
C ALA A 301 -11.37 5.46 -3.19
N GLN A 302 -12.21 4.83 -4.01
CA GLN A 302 -12.99 5.51 -5.06
C GLN A 302 -14.37 5.99 -4.59
N LYS A 303 -14.72 5.76 -3.32
CA LYS A 303 -15.97 6.30 -2.75
C LYS A 303 -15.87 7.81 -2.62
N SER A 304 -16.96 8.53 -2.91
CA SER A 304 -17.02 9.99 -2.75
C SER A 304 -16.77 10.48 -1.33
N SER A 305 -17.05 9.62 -0.34
CA SER A 305 -16.83 9.88 1.08
C SER A 305 -15.41 9.60 1.55
N PHE A 306 -14.50 9.12 0.68
CA PHE A 306 -13.14 8.78 1.08
C PHE A 306 -12.37 10.01 1.54
N ARG A 307 -11.74 9.92 2.72
CA ARG A 307 -10.98 11.01 3.37
C ARG A 307 -9.62 10.52 3.85
N VAL A 308 -8.70 10.35 2.90
CA VAL A 308 -7.28 10.08 3.17
C VAL A 308 -6.45 11.05 2.33
N ASP A 309 -5.34 11.51 2.89
CA ASP A 309 -4.38 12.37 2.20
C ASP A 309 -3.79 11.68 0.95
N GLY A 310 -3.51 12.45 -0.10
CA GLY A 310 -3.02 11.94 -1.38
C GLY A 310 -1.71 11.17 -1.23
N ARG A 311 -0.82 11.64 -0.35
CA ARG A 311 0.46 11.00 -0.04
C ARG A 311 0.28 9.68 0.67
N ASP A 312 -0.62 9.61 1.66
CA ASP A 312 -0.89 8.37 2.40
C ASP A 312 -1.54 7.32 1.50
N ALA A 313 -2.46 7.73 0.63
CA ALA A 313 -3.05 6.87 -0.38
C ALA A 313 -1.99 6.35 -1.36
N THR A 314 -1.14 7.24 -1.88
CA THR A 314 -0.03 6.90 -2.77
C THR A 314 0.89 5.87 -2.14
N ASN A 315 1.32 6.09 -0.90
CA ASN A 315 2.18 5.15 -0.16
C ASN A 315 1.53 3.78 0.00
N ALA A 316 0.25 3.75 0.40
CA ALA A 316 -0.50 2.51 0.60
C ALA A 316 -0.63 1.71 -0.70
N PHE A 317 -1.08 2.33 -1.79
CA PHE A 317 -1.24 1.66 -3.08
C PHE A 317 0.09 1.21 -3.68
N SER A 318 1.14 2.04 -3.54
CA SER A 318 2.48 1.70 -4.03
C SER A 318 3.06 0.49 -3.31
N LYS A 319 2.84 0.38 -1.99
CA LYS A 319 3.27 -0.78 -1.22
C LYS A 319 2.57 -2.05 -1.71
N VAL A 320 1.26 -2.03 -1.91
CA VAL A 320 0.51 -3.17 -2.46
C VAL A 320 0.98 -3.52 -3.86
N LEU A 321 1.18 -2.52 -4.72
CA LEU A 321 1.60 -2.72 -6.11
C LEU A 321 2.98 -3.39 -6.23
N ILE A 322 3.94 -2.97 -5.40
CA ILE A 322 5.32 -3.49 -5.44
C ILE A 322 5.45 -4.81 -4.69
N GLU A 323 4.81 -4.92 -3.53
CA GLU A 323 5.07 -6.00 -2.58
C GLU A 323 4.03 -7.12 -2.59
N ALA A 324 2.84 -6.93 -3.17
CA ALA A 324 1.76 -7.92 -3.13
C ALA A 324 1.15 -8.26 -4.50
N MET A 325 1.70 -7.70 -5.60
CA MET A 325 1.19 -7.90 -6.96
C MET A 325 2.31 -8.25 -7.94
#